data_AF-A0A2E9BBX5-F1
#
_entry.id   AF-A0A2E9BBX5-F1
#
_cell.length_a   1.000
_cell.length_b   1.000
_cell.length_c   1.000
_cell.angle_alpha   90.00
_cell.angle_beta   90.00
_cell.angle_gamma   90.00
#
_symmetry.space_group_name_H-M   'P 1'
#
loop_
_entity.id
_entity.type
_entity.pdbx_description
1 polymer ?
#
loop_
_entity_poly.entity_id
_entity_poly.type
_entity_poly.pdbx_seq_one_letter_code
_entity_poly.pdbx_strand_id
1 'polypeptide(L)'
;MMALPWPFVEISSTPIYSVIVFDILLGLHCVWLMLPKRYAISKTHLFADGFQYSWDMLRWVNWDGGNRIVLQRKGWWIFAPMPLGGSLADLEQVSARIEALQGDEWHLFVSDSEE
;
A
#
# COMPACT_ATOMS: atom_id res chain seq x y z
N MET A 1 7.40 16.11 2.03
CA MET A 1 7.87 17.51 2.03
C MET A 1 7.17 18.27 3.15
N MET A 2 7.62 18.11 4.40
CA MET A 2 7.15 18.91 5.54
C MET A 2 8.24 18.90 6.60
N ALA A 3 9.20 19.83 6.49
CA ALA A 3 9.98 20.26 7.63
C ALA A 3 9.53 21.70 7.88
N LEU A 4 9.04 21.99 9.08
CA LEU A 4 8.71 23.37 9.43
C LEU A 4 10.05 24.08 9.56
N PRO A 5 10.35 25.07 8.70
CA PRO A 5 11.70 25.58 8.67
C PRO A 5 11.81 26.52 9.87
N TRP A 6 12.58 26.09 10.86
CA TRP A 6 12.97 26.87 12.04
C TRP A 6 13.28 28.35 11.75
N PRO A 7 13.92 28.70 10.61
CA PRO A 7 14.13 30.10 10.24
C PRO A 7 12.86 30.96 10.09
N PHE A 8 11.69 30.38 9.78
CA PHE A 8 10.43 31.15 9.66
C PHE A 8 9.70 31.37 10.98
N VAL A 9 10.11 30.68 12.06
CA VAL A 9 9.52 30.84 13.39
C VAL A 9 9.78 32.26 13.92
N GLU A 10 10.99 32.77 13.70
CA GLU A 10 11.39 34.13 14.10
C GLU A 10 10.59 35.21 13.36
N ILE A 11 10.29 34.99 12.07
CA ILE A 11 9.55 35.93 11.23
C ILE A 11 8.06 35.96 11.60
N SER A 12 7.50 34.81 11.99
CA SER A 12 6.06 34.64 12.24
C SER A 12 5.64 34.90 13.69
N SER A 13 6.57 35.20 14.60
CA SER A 13 6.32 35.32 16.05
C SER A 13 5.57 34.11 16.62
N THR A 14 5.82 32.93 16.05
CA THR A 14 5.12 31.70 16.42
C THR A 14 5.64 31.19 17.77
N PRO A 15 4.77 30.80 18.73
CA PRO A 15 5.22 30.32 20.02
C PRO A 15 6.11 29.07 19.90
N ILE A 16 7.28 29.08 20.55
CA ILE A 16 8.27 27.97 20.49
C ILE A 16 7.64 26.62 20.85
N TYR A 17 6.72 26.59 21.81
CA TYR A 17 6.02 25.37 22.21
C TYR A 17 5.30 24.68 21.02
N SER A 18 4.69 25.46 20.13
CA SER A 18 3.97 24.92 18.96
C SER A 18 4.90 24.26 17.95
N VAL A 19 6.13 24.78 17.80
CA VAL A 19 7.18 24.21 16.94
C VAL A 19 7.65 22.87 17.49
N ILE A 20 7.86 22.78 18.80
CA ILE A 20 8.23 21.53 19.47
C ILE A 20 7.13 20.47 19.30
N VAL A 21 5.86 20.85 19.53
CA VAL A 21 4.72 19.93 19.31
C VAL A 21 4.67 19.46 17.87
N PHE A 22 4.89 20.36 16.90
CA PHE A 22 4.94 20.00 15.49
C PHE A 22 6.05 18.98 15.20
N ASP A 23 7.27 19.19 15.71
CA ASP A 23 8.38 18.26 15.50
C ASP A 23 8.11 16.87 16.10
N ILE A 24 7.46 16.81 17.27
CA ILE A 24 7.03 15.54 17.87
C ILE A 24 6.01 14.83 16.98
N LEU A 25 4.98 15.54 16.50
CA LEU A 25 3.95 14.99 15.61
C LEU A 25 4.55 14.56 14.26
N LEU A 26 5.49 15.33 13.72
CA LEU A 26 6.20 15.00 12.49
C LEU A 26 7.07 13.76 12.67
N GLY A 27 7.80 13.66 13.79
CA GLY A 27 8.58 12.47 14.13
C GLY A 27 7.71 11.22 14.22
N LEU A 28 6.57 11.31 14.91
CA LEU A 28 5.59 10.23 15.01
C LEU A 28 5.05 9.85 13.63
N HIS A 29 4.72 10.83 12.78
CA HIS A 29 4.27 10.59 11.42
C HIS A 29 5.33 9.87 10.57
N CYS A 30 6.60 10.27 10.66
CA CYS A 30 7.71 9.60 9.98
C CYS A 30 7.86 8.14 10.44
N VAL A 31 7.78 7.88 11.76
CA VAL A 31 7.81 6.51 12.29
C VAL A 31 6.63 5.70 11.76
N TRP A 32 5.43 6.28 11.71
CA TRP A 32 4.25 5.64 11.13
C TRP A 32 4.46 5.25 9.66
N LEU A 33 5.10 6.10 8.87
CA LEU A 33 5.40 5.82 7.45
C LEU A 33 6.41 4.69 7.25
N MET A 34 7.25 4.39 8.25
CA MET A 34 8.21 3.27 8.18
C MET A 34 7.58 1.92 8.52
N LEU A 35 6.37 1.89 9.08
CA LEU A 35 5.70 0.63 9.37
C LEU A 35 5.40 -0.12 8.08
N PRO A 36 5.75 -1.42 8.00
CA PRO A 36 5.51 -2.21 6.81
C PRO A 36 4.01 -2.32 6.58
N LYS A 37 3.58 -1.91 5.39
CA LYS A 37 2.18 -2.03 5.00
C LYS A 37 1.78 -3.48 4.93
N ARG A 38 0.64 -3.82 5.53
CA ARG A 38 0.08 -5.17 5.50
C ARG A 38 -0.87 -5.30 4.34
N TYR A 39 -0.62 -6.28 3.48
CA TYR A 39 -1.47 -6.58 2.34
C TYR A 39 -2.13 -7.94 2.53
N ALA A 40 -3.39 -8.05 2.13
CA ALA A 40 -4.10 -9.31 2.03
C ALA A 40 -4.93 -9.33 0.75
N ILE A 41 -4.92 -10.46 0.07
CA ILE A 41 -5.60 -10.67 -1.20
C ILE A 41 -6.76 -11.62 -0.96
N SER A 42 -7.94 -11.22 -1.42
CA SER A 42 -9.15 -12.05 -1.39
C SER A 42 -9.77 -12.11 -2.79
N LYS A 43 -10.73 -13.01 -2.97
CA LYS A 43 -11.45 -13.16 -4.23
C LYS A 43 -12.09 -11.84 -4.71
N THR A 44 -12.60 -11.05 -3.77
CA THR A 44 -13.41 -9.86 -4.09
C THR A 44 -12.65 -8.56 -3.95
N HIS A 45 -11.69 -8.49 -3.01
CA HIS A 45 -10.98 -7.25 -2.68
C HIS A 45 -9.51 -7.47 -2.35
N LEU A 46 -8.72 -6.43 -2.58
CA LEU A 46 -7.40 -6.25 -2.00
C LEU A 46 -7.51 -5.41 -0.73
N PHE A 47 -6.94 -5.89 0.36
CA PHE A 47 -6.80 -5.14 1.60
C PHE A 47 -5.39 -4.59 1.74
N ALA A 48 -5.25 -3.30 2.01
CA ALA A 48 -3.97 -2.67 2.34
C ALA A 48 -4.13 -1.80 3.59
N ASP A 49 -3.43 -2.15 4.68
CA ASP A 49 -3.51 -1.46 5.97
C ASP A 49 -4.95 -1.23 6.47
N GLY A 50 -5.83 -2.22 6.25
CA GLY A 50 -7.24 -2.16 6.64
C GLY A 50 -8.16 -1.43 5.67
N PHE A 51 -7.63 -0.80 4.62
CA PHE A 51 -8.44 -0.25 3.53
C PHE A 51 -8.79 -1.34 2.52
N GLN A 52 -10.03 -1.34 2.06
CA GLN A 52 -10.56 -2.26 1.07
C GLN A 52 -10.54 -1.62 -0.32
N TYR A 53 -10.00 -2.35 -1.30
CA TYR A 53 -9.95 -1.94 -2.69
C TYR A 53 -10.60 -3.01 -3.57
N SER A 54 -11.61 -2.65 -4.36
CA SER A 54 -12.20 -3.57 -5.33
C SER A 54 -11.26 -3.77 -6.51
N TRP A 55 -11.27 -4.99 -7.08
CA TRP A 55 -10.47 -5.31 -8.26
C TRP A 55 -10.83 -4.44 -9.47
N ASP A 56 -12.07 -3.96 -9.56
CA ASP A 56 -12.52 -3.07 -10.63
C ASP A 56 -11.75 -1.75 -10.68
N MET A 57 -11.29 -1.25 -9.53
CA MET A 57 -10.49 -0.02 -9.43
C MET A 57 -9.00 -0.25 -9.66
N LEU A 58 -8.59 -1.51 -9.79
CA LEU A 58 -7.20 -1.91 -9.94
C LEU A 58 -6.92 -2.38 -11.36
N ARG A 59 -5.71 -2.10 -11.82
CA ARG A 59 -5.17 -2.57 -13.08
C ARG A 59 -3.88 -3.30 -12.78
N TRP A 60 -3.92 -4.59 -13.03
CA TRP A 60 -2.74 -5.43 -13.12
C TRP A 60 -2.29 -5.46 -14.60
N VAL A 61 -0.97 -5.43 -14.83
CA VAL A 61 -0.39 -5.34 -16.19
C VAL A 61 0.34 -6.62 -16.55
N ASN A 62 1.23 -7.08 -15.67
CA ASN A 62 1.78 -8.43 -15.54
C ASN A 62 2.82 -8.37 -14.40
N TRP A 63 3.44 -9.49 -14.04
CA TRP A 63 4.65 -9.50 -13.23
C TRP A 63 5.75 -10.33 -13.93
N ASP A 64 6.86 -9.68 -14.28
CA ASP A 64 7.98 -10.28 -15.03
C ASP A 64 9.10 -10.80 -14.11
N GLY A 65 8.73 -11.18 -12.88
CA GLY A 65 9.70 -11.48 -11.82
C GLY A 65 10.29 -10.22 -11.16
N GLY A 66 10.79 -10.38 -9.93
CA GLY A 66 11.43 -9.31 -9.15
C GLY A 66 10.90 -9.18 -7.73
N ASN A 67 11.37 -8.17 -6.98
CA ASN A 67 11.09 -8.06 -5.54
C ASN A 67 9.71 -7.47 -5.18
N ARG A 68 8.89 -7.09 -6.16
CA ARG A 68 7.56 -6.50 -5.93
C ARG A 68 6.62 -6.66 -7.11
N ILE A 69 5.33 -6.73 -6.82
CA ILE A 69 4.24 -6.60 -7.81
C ILE A 69 3.66 -5.20 -7.67
N VAL A 70 3.43 -4.49 -8.77
CA VAL A 70 2.87 -3.13 -8.74
C VAL A 70 1.48 -3.12 -9.34
N LEU A 71 0.48 -2.85 -8.51
CA LEU A 71 -0.90 -2.67 -8.93
C LEU A 71 -1.17 -1.20 -9.21
N GLN A 72 -1.57 -0.89 -10.43
CA GLN A 72 -1.97 0.46 -10.81
C GLN A 72 -3.42 0.70 -10.42
N ARG A 73 -3.77 1.92 -10.02
CA ARG A 73 -5.16 2.30 -9.77
C ARG A 73 -5.74 2.96 -11.03
N LYS A 74 -7.01 2.68 -11.33
CA LYS A 74 -7.74 3.33 -12.42
C LYS A 74 -8.18 4.75 -12.01
N GLY A 75 -8.42 5.63 -12.99
CA GLY A 75 -8.88 7.00 -12.78
C GLY A 75 -7.78 7.96 -12.31
N TRP A 76 -8.14 8.98 -11.51
CA TRP A 76 -7.23 10.02 -11.01
C TRP A 76 -6.12 9.50 -10.08
N TRP A 77 -6.24 8.25 -9.63
CA TRP A 77 -5.30 7.61 -8.70
C TRP A 77 -4.14 6.89 -9.37
N ILE A 78 -3.92 7.04 -10.68
CA ILE A 78 -2.82 6.38 -11.40
C ILE A 78 -1.43 6.72 -10.84
N PHE A 79 -1.28 7.88 -10.20
CA PHE A 79 -0.05 8.32 -9.55
C PHE A 79 0.18 7.71 -8.17
N ALA A 80 -0.76 6.92 -7.67
CA ALA A 80 -0.68 6.20 -6.40
C ALA A 80 -0.67 4.68 -6.63
N PRO A 81 0.40 4.14 -7.27
CA PRO A 81 0.53 2.70 -7.45
C PRO A 81 0.63 2.01 -6.08
N MET A 82 0.11 0.79 -6.00
CA MET A 82 0.20 -0.05 -4.82
C MET A 82 1.24 -1.14 -5.03
N PRO A 83 2.45 -0.99 -4.47
CA PRO A 83 3.45 -2.04 -4.48
C PRO A 83 3.11 -3.08 -3.42
N LEU A 84 2.94 -4.32 -3.87
CA LEU A 84 2.92 -5.53 -3.06
C LEU A 84 4.36 -6.01 -2.93
N GLY A 85 4.85 -6.12 -1.69
CA GLY A 85 6.15 -6.69 -1.36
C GLY A 85 5.99 -8.00 -0.58
N GLY A 86 6.99 -8.85 -0.64
CA GLY A 86 7.00 -10.16 0.02
C GLY A 86 8.23 -10.97 -0.35
N SER A 87 8.30 -12.21 0.12
CA SER A 87 9.30 -13.16 -0.41
C SER A 87 8.95 -13.51 -1.87
N LEU A 88 9.92 -14.01 -2.64
CA LEU A 88 9.69 -14.38 -4.02
C LEU A 88 8.59 -15.46 -4.15
N ALA A 89 8.58 -16.45 -3.25
CA ALA A 89 7.54 -17.48 -3.20
C ALA A 89 6.15 -16.89 -2.90
N ASP A 90 6.07 -15.88 -2.02
CA ASP A 90 4.80 -15.18 -1.74
C ASP A 90 4.33 -14.39 -2.97
N LEU A 91 5.26 -13.72 -3.66
CA LEU A 91 4.94 -12.94 -4.86
C LEU A 91 4.46 -13.84 -6.01
N GLU A 92 5.07 -15.00 -6.23
CA GLU A 92 4.61 -16.01 -7.20
C GLU A 92 3.19 -16.50 -6.87
N GLN A 93 2.95 -16.81 -5.59
CA GLN A 93 1.64 -17.21 -5.10
C GLN A 93 0.58 -16.12 -5.24
N VAL A 94 0.98 -14.86 -5.09
CA VAL A 94 0.12 -13.70 -5.27
C VAL A 94 -0.18 -13.45 -6.73
N SER A 95 0.83 -13.51 -7.62
CA SER A 95 0.61 -13.31 -9.06
C SER A 95 -0.32 -14.37 -9.63
N ALA A 96 -0.11 -15.64 -9.28
CA ALA A 96 -0.97 -16.75 -9.73
C ALA A 96 -2.44 -16.57 -9.28
N ARG A 97 -2.66 -16.04 -8.08
CA ARG A 97 -4.00 -15.73 -7.57
C ARG A 97 -4.64 -14.54 -8.29
N ILE A 98 -3.88 -13.49 -8.60
CA ILE A 98 -4.38 -12.34 -9.37
C ILE A 98 -4.70 -12.76 -10.82
N GLU A 99 -3.88 -13.62 -11.42
CA GLU A 99 -4.13 -14.22 -12.73
C GLU A 99 -5.44 -15.01 -12.75
N ALA A 100 -5.62 -15.88 -11.76
CA ALA A 100 -6.83 -16.66 -11.61
C ALA A 100 -8.08 -15.81 -11.38
N LEU A 101 -7.97 -14.61 -10.80
CA LEU A 101 -9.08 -13.67 -10.72
C LEU A 101 -9.48 -13.11 -12.08
N GLN A 102 -8.51 -12.86 -12.96
CA GLN A 102 -8.81 -12.38 -14.31
C GLN A 102 -9.37 -13.48 -15.21
N GLY A 103 -8.94 -14.73 -15.01
CA GLY A 103 -9.41 -15.91 -15.73
C GLY A 103 -10.67 -16.58 -15.17
N ASP A 104 -11.20 -16.13 -14.03
CA ASP A 104 -12.25 -16.81 -13.24
C ASP A 104 -11.87 -18.25 -12.80
N GLU A 105 -10.56 -18.50 -12.66
CA GLU A 105 -9.98 -19.78 -12.25
C GLU A 105 -9.67 -19.83 -10.75
N TRP A 106 -10.22 -18.91 -9.95
CA TRP A 106 -9.96 -18.83 -8.51
C TRP A 106 -10.29 -20.13 -7.75
N HIS A 107 -11.23 -20.92 -8.28
CA HIS A 107 -11.63 -22.21 -7.71
C HIS A 107 -10.46 -23.19 -7.58
N LEU A 108 -9.41 -23.08 -8.41
CA LEU A 108 -8.21 -23.92 -8.33
C LEU A 108 -7.40 -23.72 -7.03
N PHE A 109 -7.63 -22.61 -6.32
CA PHE A 109 -6.97 -22.29 -5.06
C PHE A 109 -7.83 -22.56 -3.83
N VAL A 110 -9.08 -22.98 -4.03
CA VAL A 110 -9.93 -23.46 -2.95
C VAL A 110 -9.56 -24.93 -2.77
N SER A 111 -8.83 -25.26 -1.71
CA SER A 111 -8.63 -26.66 -1.34
C SER A 111 -9.99 -27.29 -1.09
N ASP A 112 -10.22 -28.51 -1.56
CA ASP A 112 -11.37 -29.38 -1.25
C ASP A 112 -11.40 -29.77 0.24
N SER A 113 -11.33 -28.81 1.15
CA SER A 113 -11.29 -29.00 2.61
C SER A 113 -12.66 -28.82 3.25
N GLU A 114 -13.73 -29.08 2.49
CA GLU A 114 -15.11 -29.19 2.98
C GLU A 114 -15.79 -30.42 2.34
N GLU A 115 -15.38 -31.62 2.76
CA GLU A 115 -16.26 -32.80 2.83
C GLU A 115 -16.22 -33.38 4.25
#